data_AF-A0A1Q4G7V5-F1
#
_entry.id   AF-A0A1Q4G7V5-F1
#
_cell.length_a   1.000
_cell.length_b   1.000
_cell.length_c   1.000
_cell.angle_alpha   90.00
_cell.angle_beta   90.00
_cell.angle_gamma   90.00
#
_symmetry.space_group_name_H-M   'P 1'
#
loop_
_entity.id
_entity.type
_entity.pdbx_description
1 polymer ?
#
loop_
_entity_poly.entity_id
_entity_poly.type
_entity_poly.pdbx_seq_one_letter_code
_entity_poly.pdbx_strand_id
1 'polypeptide(L)'
;MNLSEISLRAKFVQGENFKEFNEECWSIAEMYWSFLREYNTDGVRKCVISVGDDPSEVDKITSYQGFREVYKQINFDQYFEMSACEKKFLQLDLIHSGMTNIAELEKWDTEPILKAYKYCLDNDLNYKFFINSKYKISPNRQWKLGLWCEWEINCFRLFWVLFDKASREINRDLITEDEPSGGEIVYYLDYKWDDNNYITIRNKSRQNMEMWKIKIL
;
A
#
# COMPACT_ATOMS: atom_id res chain seq x y z
N MET A 1 10.71 17.38 -5.91
CA MET A 1 10.04 16.57 -4.85
C MET A 1 9.21 15.54 -5.58
N ASN A 2 9.29 14.29 -5.16
CA ASN A 2 8.62 13.17 -5.83
C ASN A 2 7.22 12.95 -5.23
N LEU A 3 6.41 12.16 -5.92
CA LEU A 3 5.09 11.74 -5.49
C LEU A 3 5.16 10.94 -4.17
N SER A 4 4.56 11.46 -3.10
CA SER A 4 4.55 10.82 -1.78
C SER A 4 3.31 9.97 -1.52
N GLU A 5 2.21 10.21 -2.24
CA GLU A 5 0.95 9.51 -2.01
C GLU A 5 0.06 9.52 -3.27
N ILE A 6 -0.57 8.39 -3.54
CA ILE A 6 -1.75 8.28 -4.40
C ILE A 6 -2.86 7.72 -3.52
N SER A 7 -4.05 8.32 -3.53
CA SER A 7 -5.18 7.77 -2.80
C SER A 7 -6.43 7.67 -3.66
N LEU A 8 -7.20 6.61 -3.44
CA LEU A 8 -8.55 6.43 -3.92
C LEU A 8 -9.49 6.59 -2.72
N ARG A 9 -10.47 7.49 -2.81
CA ARG A 9 -11.38 7.77 -1.69
C ARG A 9 -12.75 8.20 -2.15
N ALA A 10 -13.77 7.90 -1.36
CA ALA A 10 -15.10 8.44 -1.60
C ALA A 10 -15.12 9.96 -1.37
N LYS A 11 -15.76 10.71 -2.27
CA LYS A 11 -16.09 12.12 -2.08
C LYS A 11 -17.28 12.17 -1.14
N PHE A 12 -17.05 12.62 0.10
CA PHE A 12 -17.99 12.67 1.24
C PHE A 12 -19.44 12.30 0.90
N VAL A 13 -19.82 11.04 1.16
CA VAL A 13 -21.19 10.55 1.14
C VAL A 13 -21.58 10.26 2.60
N GLN A 14 -22.65 10.86 3.10
CA GLN A 14 -23.19 10.48 4.41
C GLN A 14 -23.73 9.05 4.35
N GLY A 15 -23.10 8.09 5.05
CA GLY A 15 -23.57 6.70 5.11
C GLY A 15 -22.59 5.75 5.81
N GLU A 16 -23.09 4.56 6.19
CA GLU A 16 -22.34 3.54 6.95
C GLU A 16 -21.13 2.97 6.16
N ASN A 17 -21.22 2.96 4.83
CA ASN A 17 -20.24 2.28 3.98
C ASN A 17 -19.02 3.16 3.60
N PHE A 18 -18.98 4.43 4.03
CA PHE A 18 -17.89 5.36 3.70
C PHE A 18 -16.55 4.92 4.31
N LYS A 19 -16.56 4.50 5.58
CA LYS A 19 -15.35 4.02 6.25
C LYS A 19 -14.83 2.75 5.56
N GLU A 20 -15.73 1.79 5.33
CA GLU A 20 -15.40 0.51 4.69
C GLU A 20 -14.78 0.72 3.30
N PHE A 21 -15.40 1.53 2.44
CA PHE A 21 -14.84 1.82 1.11
C PHE A 21 -13.42 2.37 1.17
N ASN A 22 -13.18 3.36 2.04
CA ASN A 22 -11.88 4.02 2.12
C ASN A 22 -10.79 3.11 2.68
N GLU A 23 -11.12 2.25 3.66
CA GLU A 23 -10.18 1.22 4.13
C GLU A 23 -9.87 0.21 3.02
N GLU A 24 -10.89 -0.24 2.27
CA GLU A 24 -10.71 -1.19 1.18
C GLU A 24 -9.82 -0.68 0.05
N CYS A 25 -9.78 0.64 -0.17
CA CYS A 25 -8.99 1.27 -1.23
C CYS A 25 -7.49 1.32 -0.94
N TRP A 26 -7.07 1.11 0.31
CA TRP A 26 -5.70 1.37 0.74
C TRP A 26 -4.68 0.48 0.01
N SER A 27 -4.96 -0.83 -0.03
CA SER A 27 -4.01 -1.83 -0.53
C SER A 27 -3.64 -1.62 -2.00
N ILE A 28 -4.62 -1.33 -2.86
CA ILE A 28 -4.39 -1.14 -4.30
C ILE A 28 -3.77 0.22 -4.61
N ALA A 29 -4.19 1.28 -3.91
CA ALA A 29 -3.55 2.59 -4.03
C ALA A 29 -2.07 2.52 -3.66
N GLU A 30 -1.76 1.82 -2.57
CA GLU A 30 -0.40 1.64 -2.09
C GLU A 30 0.44 0.75 -3.02
N MET A 31 -0.12 -0.35 -3.53
CA MET A 31 0.53 -1.22 -4.51
C MET A 31 0.91 -0.43 -5.77
N TYR A 32 -0.02 0.35 -6.31
CA TYR A 32 0.19 1.18 -7.49
C TYR A 32 1.26 2.26 -7.25
N TRP A 33 1.14 2.98 -6.13
CA TRP A 33 2.11 4.01 -5.76
C TRP A 33 3.51 3.46 -5.51
N SER A 34 3.65 2.23 -5.00
CA SER A 34 4.95 1.62 -4.71
C SER A 34 5.87 1.55 -5.93
N PHE A 35 5.30 1.47 -7.13
CA PHE A 35 6.03 1.46 -8.40
C PHE A 35 6.36 2.87 -8.93
N LEU A 36 5.83 3.92 -8.31
CA LEU A 36 5.96 5.32 -8.73
C LEU A 36 6.75 6.19 -7.73
N ARG A 37 7.46 5.59 -6.77
CA ARG A 37 8.20 6.33 -5.72
C ARG A 37 9.25 7.32 -6.25
N GLU A 38 9.83 7.02 -7.41
CA GLU A 38 10.84 7.85 -8.08
C GLU A 38 10.27 8.67 -9.24
N TYR A 39 8.96 8.58 -9.48
CA TYR A 39 8.29 9.28 -10.57
C TYR A 39 8.35 10.80 -10.36
N ASN A 40 8.85 11.52 -11.36
CA ASN A 40 8.92 12.97 -11.32
C ASN A 40 7.55 13.57 -11.67
N THR A 41 7.00 14.31 -10.73
CA THR A 41 5.67 14.95 -10.82
C THR A 41 5.76 16.47 -10.72
N ASP A 42 6.95 17.03 -11.01
CA ASP A 42 7.21 18.47 -11.07
C ASP A 42 6.69 19.26 -9.84
N GLY A 43 6.79 18.64 -8.66
CA GLY A 43 6.40 19.24 -7.39
C GLY A 43 5.00 18.87 -6.88
N VAL A 44 4.21 18.09 -7.62
CA VAL A 44 2.99 17.47 -7.09
C VAL A 44 3.34 16.29 -6.19
N ARG A 45 3.11 16.43 -4.90
CA ARG A 45 3.39 15.39 -3.90
C ARG A 45 2.23 14.41 -3.69
N LYS A 46 0.99 14.80 -4.01
CA LYS A 46 -0.18 13.98 -3.75
C LYS A 46 -1.19 14.02 -4.89
N CYS A 47 -1.59 12.85 -5.35
CA CYS A 47 -2.68 12.68 -6.30
C CYS A 47 -3.85 11.97 -5.61
N VAL A 48 -5.06 12.48 -5.81
CA VAL A 48 -6.28 11.93 -5.22
C VAL A 48 -7.27 11.61 -6.32
N ILE A 49 -7.73 10.38 -6.30
CA ILE A 49 -8.85 9.92 -7.11
C ILE A 49 -10.05 9.90 -6.16
N SER A 50 -10.84 10.97 -6.23
CA SER A 50 -12.12 11.05 -5.52
C SER A 50 -13.19 10.32 -6.32
N VAL A 51 -14.06 9.56 -5.65
CA VAL A 51 -15.15 8.85 -6.31
C VAL A 51 -16.51 9.14 -5.73
N GLY A 52 -17.54 9.12 -6.57
CA GLY A 52 -18.93 9.22 -6.14
C GLY A 52 -19.90 8.90 -7.28
N ASP A 53 -21.18 9.21 -7.09
CA ASP A 53 -22.27 8.89 -8.01
C ASP A 53 -22.62 10.02 -9.00
N ASP A 54 -22.14 11.25 -8.80
CA ASP A 54 -22.44 12.43 -9.63
C ASP A 54 -21.73 12.40 -11.00
N PRO A 55 -22.45 12.10 -12.10
CA PRO A 55 -21.86 12.06 -13.43
C PRO A 55 -21.39 13.44 -13.92
N SER A 56 -21.90 14.53 -13.34
CA SER A 56 -21.56 15.88 -13.78
C SER A 56 -20.14 16.29 -13.40
N GLU A 57 -19.51 15.57 -12.46
CA GLU A 57 -18.16 15.87 -11.97
C GLU A 57 -17.07 15.01 -12.59
N VAL A 58 -17.41 14.00 -13.40
CA VAL A 58 -16.45 13.09 -14.01
C VAL A 58 -15.32 13.86 -14.69
N ASP A 59 -14.09 13.47 -14.35
CA ASP A 59 -12.83 14.00 -14.86
C ASP A 59 -12.57 15.49 -14.54
N LYS A 60 -13.39 16.13 -13.69
CA LYS A 60 -13.05 17.45 -13.15
C LYS A 60 -11.80 17.33 -12.28
N ILE A 61 -10.79 18.13 -12.60
CA ILE A 61 -9.55 18.19 -11.83
C ILE A 61 -9.50 19.47 -10.99
N THR A 62 -9.29 19.30 -9.69
CA THR A 62 -9.00 20.38 -8.75
C THR A 62 -7.50 20.41 -8.45
N SER A 63 -6.91 21.61 -8.53
CA SER A 63 -5.49 21.82 -8.27
C SER A 63 -5.29 22.70 -7.05
N TYR A 64 -4.52 22.22 -6.09
CA TYR A 64 -4.05 22.98 -4.93
C TYR A 64 -2.55 22.74 -4.76
N GLN A 65 -1.82 23.60 -4.05
CA GLN A 65 -0.35 23.55 -4.00
C GLN A 65 0.20 22.13 -3.71
N GLY A 66 0.91 21.56 -4.70
CA GLY A 66 1.48 20.21 -4.63
C GLY A 66 0.45 19.07 -4.61
N PHE A 67 -0.81 19.34 -4.93
CA PHE A 67 -1.94 18.42 -4.83
C PHE A 67 -2.79 18.45 -6.10
N ARG A 68 -3.18 17.28 -6.59
CA ARG A 68 -4.14 17.12 -7.68
C ARG A 68 -5.24 16.16 -7.26
N GLU A 69 -6.48 16.54 -7.48
CA GLU A 69 -7.63 15.69 -7.25
C GLU A 69 -8.46 15.60 -8.52
N VAL A 70 -8.80 14.39 -8.92
CA VAL A 70 -9.70 14.10 -10.03
C VAL A 70 -10.91 13.34 -9.52
N TYR A 71 -12.08 13.62 -10.08
CA TYR A 71 -13.29 12.88 -9.76
C TYR A 71 -13.56 11.77 -10.78
N LYS A 72 -13.93 10.59 -10.28
CA LYS A 72 -14.37 9.45 -11.08
C LYS A 72 -15.72 8.95 -10.57
N GLN A 73 -16.57 8.51 -11.50
CA GLN A 73 -17.87 7.97 -11.12
C GLN A 73 -17.73 6.51 -10.67
N ILE A 74 -18.49 6.13 -9.65
CA ILE A 74 -18.65 4.75 -9.18
C ILE A 74 -20.11 4.52 -8.77
N ASN A 75 -20.59 3.28 -8.92
CA ASN A 75 -21.81 2.82 -8.28
C ASN A 75 -21.43 2.07 -6.99
N PHE A 76 -21.71 2.67 -5.83
CA PHE A 76 -21.38 2.06 -4.54
C PHE A 76 -22.16 0.79 -4.26
N ASP A 77 -23.46 0.75 -4.58
CA ASP A 77 -24.28 -0.45 -4.35
C ASP A 77 -23.69 -1.65 -5.11
N GLN A 78 -23.35 -1.44 -6.38
CA GLN A 78 -22.67 -2.46 -7.19
C GLN A 78 -21.31 -2.85 -6.61
N TYR A 79 -20.53 -1.87 -6.14
CA TYR A 79 -19.22 -2.12 -5.54
C TYR A 79 -19.31 -3.02 -4.31
N PHE A 80 -20.29 -2.81 -3.42
CA PHE A 80 -20.43 -3.64 -2.22
C PHE A 80 -20.97 -5.04 -2.48
N GLU A 81 -21.57 -5.28 -3.65
CA GLU A 81 -21.96 -6.62 -4.12
C GLU A 81 -20.82 -7.39 -4.80
N MET A 82 -19.72 -6.72 -5.16
CA MET A 82 -18.57 -7.33 -5.82
C MET A 82 -17.76 -8.22 -4.88
N SER A 83 -17.15 -9.26 -5.44
CA SER A 83 -16.10 -10.02 -4.77
C SER A 83 -14.86 -9.17 -4.50
N ALA A 84 -14.04 -9.58 -3.53
CA ALA A 84 -12.76 -8.92 -3.24
C ALA A 84 -11.87 -8.77 -4.48
N CYS A 85 -11.88 -9.74 -5.38
CA CYS A 85 -11.12 -9.70 -6.62
C CYS A 85 -11.63 -8.59 -7.56
N GLU A 86 -12.95 -8.57 -7.82
CA GLU A 86 -13.60 -7.58 -8.67
C GLU A 86 -13.41 -6.16 -8.13
N LYS A 87 -13.53 -5.97 -6.80
CA LYS A 87 -13.26 -4.69 -6.14
C LYS A 87 -11.84 -4.21 -6.41
N LYS A 88 -10.83 -5.09 -6.24
CA LYS A 88 -9.42 -4.73 -6.49
C LYS A 88 -9.19 -4.30 -7.94
N PHE A 89 -9.79 -4.99 -8.92
CA PHE A 89 -9.70 -4.60 -10.34
C PHE A 89 -10.33 -3.23 -10.59
N LEU A 90 -11.55 -3.00 -10.09
CA LEU A 90 -12.22 -1.71 -10.25
C LEU A 90 -11.41 -0.57 -9.63
N GLN A 91 -10.88 -0.78 -8.42
CA GLN A 91 -10.04 0.21 -7.74
C GLN A 91 -8.79 0.54 -8.59
N LEU A 92 -8.12 -0.47 -9.14
CA LEU A 92 -6.95 -0.28 -9.98
C LEU A 92 -7.30 0.54 -11.24
N ASP A 93 -8.41 0.22 -11.91
CA ASP A 93 -8.85 0.93 -13.11
C ASP A 93 -9.20 2.40 -12.80
N LEU A 94 -9.87 2.66 -11.68
CA LEU A 94 -10.17 4.02 -11.21
C LEU A 94 -8.90 4.81 -10.92
N ILE A 95 -7.93 4.20 -10.22
CA ILE A 95 -6.64 4.82 -9.90
C ILE A 95 -5.87 5.12 -11.18
N HIS A 96 -5.73 4.14 -12.08
CA HIS A 96 -4.97 4.29 -13.30
C HIS A 96 -5.59 5.35 -14.22
N SER A 97 -6.92 5.30 -14.40
CA SER A 97 -7.64 6.31 -15.17
C SER A 97 -7.45 7.70 -14.55
N GLY A 98 -7.64 7.84 -13.24
CA GLY A 98 -7.46 9.12 -12.56
C GLY A 98 -6.04 9.68 -12.65
N MET A 99 -5.02 8.83 -12.45
CA MET A 99 -3.63 9.21 -12.62
C MET A 99 -3.30 9.62 -14.05
N THR A 100 -3.91 8.97 -15.04
CA THR A 100 -3.72 9.33 -16.45
C THR A 100 -4.31 10.71 -16.75
N ASN A 101 -5.53 11.01 -16.30
CA ASN A 101 -6.13 12.34 -16.45
C ASN A 101 -5.27 13.44 -15.79
N ILE A 102 -4.74 13.18 -14.59
CA ILE A 102 -3.85 14.14 -13.91
C ILE A 102 -2.55 14.33 -14.71
N ALA A 103 -1.94 13.24 -15.18
CA ALA A 103 -0.70 13.31 -15.94
C ALA A 103 -0.87 14.05 -17.27
N GLU A 104 -2.00 13.88 -17.95
CA GLU A 104 -2.33 14.63 -19.16
C GLU A 104 -2.46 16.13 -18.90
N LEU A 105 -3.13 16.53 -17.82
CA LEU A 105 -3.24 17.93 -17.41
C LEU A 105 -1.87 18.54 -17.12
N GLU A 106 -1.03 17.82 -16.36
CA GLU A 106 0.28 18.27 -15.93
C GLU A 106 1.38 18.04 -16.97
N LYS A 107 1.05 17.38 -18.09
CA LYS A 107 1.98 16.99 -19.16
C LYS A 107 3.13 16.11 -18.69
N TRP A 108 2.85 15.22 -17.73
CA TRP A 108 3.84 14.25 -17.29
C TRP A 108 4.00 13.10 -18.29
N ASP A 109 5.12 12.39 -18.19
CA ASP A 109 5.34 11.15 -18.93
C ASP A 109 4.39 10.05 -18.41
N THR A 110 3.53 9.51 -19.28
CA THR A 110 2.56 8.47 -18.91
C THR A 110 3.14 7.06 -18.94
N GLU A 111 4.37 6.87 -19.43
CA GLU A 111 4.99 5.54 -19.49
C GLU A 111 5.19 4.90 -18.10
N PRO A 112 5.67 5.61 -17.06
CA PRO A 112 5.74 5.07 -15.70
C PRO A 112 4.37 4.70 -15.13
N ILE A 113 3.33 5.49 -15.43
CA ILE A 113 1.94 5.26 -14.99
C ILE A 113 1.41 3.97 -15.62
N LEU A 114 1.63 3.77 -16.93
CA LEU A 114 1.25 2.54 -17.61
C LEU A 114 2.02 1.32 -17.10
N LYS A 115 3.30 1.47 -16.78
CA LYS A 115 4.11 0.39 -16.20
C LYS A 115 3.61 0.00 -14.81
N ALA A 116 3.23 0.97 -13.96
CA ALA A 116 2.64 0.70 -12.65
C ALA A 116 1.34 -0.11 -12.76
N TYR A 117 0.46 0.27 -13.69
CA TYR A 117 -0.77 -0.47 -13.95
C TYR A 117 -0.51 -1.92 -14.38
N LYS A 118 0.38 -2.13 -15.35
CA LYS A 118 0.76 -3.47 -15.81
C LYS A 118 1.39 -4.30 -14.71
N TYR A 119 2.27 -3.70 -13.90
CA TYR A 119 2.85 -4.39 -12.75
C TYR A 119 1.79 -4.90 -11.78
N CYS A 120 0.77 -4.10 -11.47
CA CYS A 120 -0.33 -4.55 -10.61
C CYS A 120 -1.07 -5.75 -11.20
N LEU A 121 -1.36 -5.73 -12.51
CA LEU A 121 -2.01 -6.83 -13.22
C LEU A 121 -1.14 -8.09 -13.28
N ASP A 122 0.15 -7.94 -13.61
CA ASP A 122 1.10 -9.06 -13.72
C ASP A 122 1.35 -9.76 -12.37
N ASN A 123 1.00 -9.12 -11.25
CA ASN A 123 1.06 -9.68 -9.89
C ASN A 123 -0.31 -10.10 -9.36
N ASP A 124 -1.35 -10.19 -10.22
CA ASP A 124 -2.71 -10.60 -9.84
C ASP A 124 -3.27 -9.78 -8.66
N LEU A 125 -2.92 -8.50 -8.55
CA LEU A 125 -3.32 -7.60 -7.46
C LEU A 125 -2.96 -8.13 -6.05
N ASN A 126 -1.90 -8.94 -5.97
CA ASN A 126 -1.36 -9.47 -4.72
C ASN A 126 -0.22 -8.58 -4.23
N TYR A 127 -0.49 -7.77 -3.21
CA TYR A 127 0.52 -6.89 -2.65
C TYR A 127 1.20 -7.51 -1.43
N LYS A 128 2.16 -8.40 -1.70
CA LYS A 128 2.92 -9.13 -0.68
C LYS A 128 4.42 -8.99 -0.94
N PHE A 129 5.20 -8.63 0.07
CA PHE A 129 6.62 -8.35 -0.11
C PHE A 129 7.45 -8.45 1.17
N PHE A 130 8.77 -8.64 1.00
CA PHE A 130 9.73 -8.49 2.09
C PHE A 130 10.06 -7.01 2.32
N ILE A 131 9.92 -6.56 3.56
CA ILE A 131 10.18 -5.17 3.94
C ILE A 131 11.69 -4.89 3.84
N ASN A 132 12.04 -3.80 3.14
CA ASN A 132 13.41 -3.31 2.92
C ASN A 132 14.36 -4.31 2.24
N SER A 133 13.90 -5.50 1.83
CA SER A 133 14.69 -6.60 1.22
C SER A 133 16.01 -6.95 1.96
N LYS A 134 16.17 -6.49 3.20
CA LYS A 134 17.39 -6.64 3.98
C LYS A 134 17.12 -7.65 5.08
N TYR A 135 17.64 -8.86 4.94
CA TYR A 135 17.63 -9.84 6.02
C TYR A 135 18.67 -9.48 7.08
N LYS A 136 18.35 -9.69 8.36
CA LYS A 136 19.33 -9.57 9.45
C LYS A 136 19.84 -10.94 9.87
N ILE A 137 21.16 -11.10 9.89
CA ILE A 137 21.83 -12.35 10.26
C ILE A 137 21.96 -12.44 11.78
N SER A 138 21.72 -13.63 12.35
CA SER A 138 21.88 -13.89 13.77
C SER A 138 23.34 -13.78 14.24
N PRO A 139 23.60 -13.57 15.54
CA PRO A 139 24.97 -13.46 16.06
C PRO A 139 25.84 -14.69 15.77
N ASN A 140 25.27 -15.90 15.90
CA ASN A 140 25.94 -17.16 15.54
C ASN A 140 25.98 -17.45 14.02
N ARG A 141 25.40 -16.56 13.19
CA ARG A 141 25.31 -16.67 11.74
C ARG A 141 24.59 -17.93 11.22
N GLN A 142 23.81 -18.60 12.06
CA GLN A 142 23.01 -19.76 11.67
C GLN A 142 21.70 -19.39 10.99
N TRP A 143 21.19 -18.19 11.30
CA TRP A 143 19.86 -17.77 10.90
C TRP A 143 19.89 -16.42 10.20
N LYS A 144 18.90 -16.22 9.33
CA LYS A 144 18.55 -14.91 8.77
C LYS A 144 17.10 -14.64 9.09
N LEU A 145 16.78 -13.40 9.44
CA LEU A 145 15.40 -12.96 9.65
C LEU A 145 15.01 -11.94 8.59
N GLY A 146 13.83 -12.09 8.01
CA GLY A 146 13.15 -11.07 7.23
C GLY A 146 11.80 -10.70 7.84
N LEU A 147 11.27 -9.55 7.47
CA LEU A 147 9.89 -9.18 7.75
C LEU A 147 9.09 -9.24 6.46
N TRP A 148 7.96 -9.93 6.50
CA TRP A 148 7.08 -10.15 5.37
C TRP A 148 5.76 -9.43 5.60
N CYS A 149 5.31 -8.69 4.60
CA CYS A 149 4.07 -7.93 4.61
C CYS A 149 3.09 -8.56 3.63
N GLU A 150 1.82 -8.66 4.04
CA GLU A 150 0.70 -8.96 3.16
C GLU A 150 -0.36 -7.89 3.31
N TRP A 151 -0.62 -7.17 2.21
CA TRP A 151 -1.72 -6.22 2.12
C TRP A 151 -2.86 -6.84 1.32
N GLU A 152 -4.00 -7.01 1.98
CA GLU A 152 -5.24 -7.45 1.38
C GLU A 152 -6.26 -6.31 1.41
N ILE A 153 -7.40 -6.51 0.73
CA ILE A 153 -8.43 -5.48 0.64
C ILE A 153 -9.00 -5.11 2.01
N ASN A 154 -9.11 -6.06 2.95
CA ASN A 154 -9.79 -5.86 4.23
C ASN A 154 -8.86 -5.96 5.44
N CYS A 155 -7.58 -6.25 5.24
CA CYS A 155 -6.62 -6.38 6.33
C CYS A 155 -5.19 -6.22 5.84
N PHE A 156 -4.32 -5.89 6.77
CA PHE A 156 -2.89 -5.96 6.65
C PHE A 156 -2.35 -6.99 7.64
N ARG A 157 -1.34 -7.77 7.22
CA ARG A 157 -0.64 -8.74 8.08
C ARG A 157 0.86 -8.56 8.00
N LEU A 158 1.49 -8.55 9.16
CA LEU A 158 2.95 -8.49 9.30
C LEU A 158 3.46 -9.79 9.91
N PHE A 159 4.45 -10.39 9.28
CA PHE A 159 5.09 -11.63 9.73
C PHE A 159 6.59 -11.43 9.93
N TRP A 160 7.18 -12.19 10.84
CA TRP A 160 8.60 -12.48 10.75
C TRP A 160 8.80 -13.80 10.02
N VAL A 161 9.91 -13.89 9.29
CA VAL A 161 10.27 -15.09 8.54
C VAL A 161 11.72 -15.43 8.87
N LEU A 162 11.93 -16.64 9.38
CA LEU A 162 13.24 -17.18 9.74
C LEU A 162 13.73 -18.08 8.62
N PHE A 163 14.98 -17.87 8.23
CA PHE A 163 15.68 -18.67 7.24
C PHE A 163 16.94 -19.29 7.83
N ASP A 164 17.33 -20.45 7.31
CA ASP A 164 18.63 -21.03 7.59
C ASP A 164 19.77 -20.38 6.76
N LYS A 165 21.00 -20.86 6.97
CA LYS A 165 22.18 -20.44 6.19
C LYS A 165 22.03 -20.64 4.67
N ALA A 166 21.30 -21.67 4.26
CA ALA A 166 21.02 -21.97 2.86
C ALA A 166 19.85 -21.14 2.29
N SER A 167 19.33 -20.18 3.08
CA SER A 167 18.20 -19.32 2.72
C SER A 167 16.89 -20.07 2.53
N ARG A 168 16.73 -21.25 3.15
CA ARG A 168 15.45 -21.95 3.20
C ARG A 168 14.62 -21.40 4.35
N GLU A 169 13.34 -21.13 4.09
CA GLU A 169 12.39 -20.73 5.13
C GLU A 169 12.20 -21.88 6.12
N ILE A 170 12.41 -21.59 7.41
CA ILE A 170 12.34 -22.54 8.53
C ILE A 170 11.06 -22.31 9.33
N ASN A 171 10.71 -21.05 9.58
CA ASN A 171 9.48 -20.69 10.27
C ASN A 171 8.99 -19.31 9.82
N ARG A 172 7.69 -19.10 9.95
CA ARG A 172 6.99 -17.84 9.74
C ARG A 172 5.85 -17.75 10.74
N ASP A 173 5.83 -16.69 11.54
CA ASP A 173 4.71 -16.42 12.44
C ASP A 173 4.25 -14.96 12.37
N LEU A 174 2.97 -14.76 12.66
CA LEU A 174 2.30 -13.46 12.66
C LEU A 174 2.84 -12.59 13.81
N ILE A 175 3.17 -11.34 13.49
CA ILE A 175 3.52 -10.29 14.46
C ILE A 175 2.26 -9.52 14.85
N THR A 176 1.53 -9.04 13.85
CA THR A 176 0.30 -8.27 14.02
C THR A 176 -0.57 -8.35 12.77
N GLU A 177 -1.87 -8.13 12.96
CA GLU A 177 -2.89 -7.99 11.94
C GLU A 177 -3.74 -6.76 12.28
N ASP A 178 -4.06 -5.92 11.30
CA ASP A 178 -4.82 -4.68 11.48
C ASP A 178 -5.64 -4.32 10.23
N GLU A 179 -6.41 -3.23 10.26
CA GLU A 179 -7.03 -2.60 9.10
C GLU A 179 -5.96 -2.26 8.03
N PRO A 180 -6.30 -2.21 6.73
CA PRO A 180 -5.35 -1.92 5.66
C PRO A 180 -4.52 -0.66 5.91
N SER A 181 -5.12 0.43 6.40
CA SER A 181 -4.39 1.66 6.72
C SER A 181 -3.31 1.48 7.80
N GLY A 182 -3.48 0.52 8.72
CA GLY A 182 -2.49 0.15 9.73
C GLY A 182 -1.16 -0.38 9.13
N GLY A 183 -1.17 -0.79 7.86
CA GLY A 183 0.04 -1.22 7.15
C GLY A 183 1.11 -0.13 6.97
N GLU A 184 0.80 1.15 7.17
CA GLU A 184 1.80 2.24 7.13
C GLU A 184 3.00 2.00 8.07
N ILE A 185 2.84 1.20 9.13
CA ILE A 185 3.92 0.85 10.05
C ILE A 185 5.15 0.27 9.32
N VAL A 186 4.96 -0.40 8.18
CA VAL A 186 6.06 -1.03 7.39
C VAL A 186 7.14 -0.03 7.00
N TYR A 187 6.81 1.25 6.86
CA TYR A 187 7.74 2.32 6.50
C TYR A 187 8.65 2.75 7.66
N TYR A 188 8.31 2.34 8.89
CA TYR A 188 8.97 2.79 10.11
C TYR A 188 9.56 1.63 10.93
N LEU A 189 9.48 0.39 10.43
CA LEU A 189 10.01 -0.78 11.13
C LEU A 189 11.55 -0.80 11.13
N ASP A 190 12.10 -1.08 12.30
CA ASP A 190 13.46 -1.56 12.47
C ASP A 190 13.45 -2.78 13.39
N TYR A 191 14.41 -3.67 13.21
CA TYR A 191 14.48 -4.88 13.99
C TYR A 191 15.93 -5.29 14.26
N LYS A 192 16.20 -6.07 15.29
CA LYS A 192 17.55 -6.56 15.55
C LYS A 192 17.51 -7.87 16.31
N TRP A 193 18.55 -8.66 16.13
CA TRP A 193 18.85 -9.77 17.01
C TRP A 193 19.33 -9.21 18.36
N ASP A 194 18.72 -9.68 19.44
CA ASP A 194 19.21 -9.42 20.80
C ASP A 194 20.25 -10.47 21.20
N ASP A 195 20.00 -11.73 20.83
CA ASP A 195 20.93 -12.86 20.96
C ASP A 195 20.64 -13.90 19.84
N ASN A 196 20.93 -15.19 20.04
CA ASN A 196 20.66 -16.23 19.03
C ASN A 196 19.21 -16.73 18.97
N ASN A 197 18.39 -16.38 19.97
CA ASN A 197 17.05 -16.91 20.21
C ASN A 197 15.99 -15.79 20.29
N TYR A 198 16.39 -14.53 20.43
CA TYR A 198 15.49 -13.39 20.56
C TYR A 198 15.76 -12.30 19.53
N ILE A 199 14.66 -11.75 19.02
CA ILE A 199 14.63 -10.58 18.15
C ILE A 199 13.75 -9.52 18.78
N THR A 200 14.16 -8.27 18.65
CA THR A 200 13.32 -7.10 18.92
C THR A 200 12.96 -6.41 17.62
N ILE A 201 11.66 -6.18 17.39
CA ILE A 201 11.11 -5.37 16.28
C ILE A 201 10.50 -4.11 16.89
N ARG A 202 10.69 -2.96 16.25
CA ARG A 202 10.24 -1.65 16.73
C ARG A 202 9.61 -0.86 15.59
N ASN A 203 8.44 -0.30 15.84
CA ASN A 203 7.90 0.79 15.05
C ASN A 203 8.56 2.10 15.52
N LYS A 204 9.30 2.76 14.62
CA LYS A 204 9.97 4.05 14.89
C LYS A 204 9.10 5.26 14.51
N SER A 205 7.82 5.05 14.22
CA SER A 205 6.88 6.15 14.00
C SER A 205 6.83 7.05 15.23
N ARG A 206 6.75 8.36 15.00
CA ARG A 206 6.61 9.35 16.09
C ARG A 206 5.23 9.29 16.74
N GLN A 207 4.24 8.72 16.06
CA GLN A 207 2.85 8.72 16.47
C GLN A 207 2.47 7.45 17.24
N ASN A 208 3.09 6.31 16.94
CA ASN A 208 2.80 5.05 17.61
C ASN A 208 4.10 4.24 17.80
N MET A 209 4.58 4.16 19.04
CA MET A 209 5.80 3.41 19.38
C MET A 209 5.40 2.02 19.87
N GLU A 210 5.47 1.06 18.96
CA GLU A 210 5.23 -0.36 19.26
C GLU A 210 6.55 -1.14 19.27
N MET A 211 6.61 -2.16 20.13
CA MET A 211 7.77 -3.04 20.22
C MET A 211 7.34 -4.48 20.45
N TRP A 212 7.86 -5.38 19.63
CA TRP A 212 7.65 -6.81 19.75
C TRP A 212 8.97 -7.49 20.06
N LYS A 213 8.96 -8.36 21.07
CA LYS A 213 10.09 -9.25 21.38
C LYS A 213 9.70 -10.68 21.05
N ILE A 214 10.38 -11.26 20.09
CA ILE A 214 10.03 -12.53 19.47
C ILE A 214 11.07 -13.57 19.85
N LYS A 215 10.60 -14.74 20.29
CA LYS A 215 11.42 -15.93 20.48
C LYS A 215 11.28 -16.80 19.24
N ILE A 216 12.39 -17.14 18.61
CA ILE A 216 12.45 -17.82 17.29
C ILE A 216 12.55 -19.33 17.41
N LEU A 217 13.03 -19.84 18.56
CA LEU A 217 13.07 -21.24 18.99
C LEU A 217 13.00 -21.32 20.53
#